data_AF-A0A976DLI5-F1
#
_entry.id   AF-A0A976DLI5-F1
#
_cell.length_a   1.000
_cell.length_b   1.000
_cell.length_c   1.000
_cell.angle_alpha   90.00
_cell.angle_beta   90.00
_cell.angle_gamma   90.00
#
_symmetry.space_group_name_H-M   'P 1'
#
loop_
_entity.id
_entity.type
_entity.pdbx_description
1 polymer ?
#
loop_
_entity_poly.entity_id
_entity_poly.type
_entity_poly.pdbx_seq_one_letter_code
_entity_poly.pdbx_strand_id
1 'polypeptide(L)' 'ALRWEELGEDFTGAPAQDEEFVLMHCDNIQATGFLEHIKLPHYVDFQAELELVRRLRTEAQAMQEAAE' A
#
# COMPACT_ATOMS: atom_id res chain seq x y z
N ALA A 1 -15.85 18.65 8.55
CA ALA A 1 -14.99 17.57 8.03
C ALA A 1 -14.32 16.83 9.19
N LEU A 2 -13.14 17.21 9.71
CA LEU A 2 -12.53 16.50 10.86
C LEU A 2 -13.30 16.68 12.19
N ARG A 3 -13.93 17.83 12.40
CA ARG A 3 -14.73 18.13 13.59
C ARG A 3 -16.20 17.68 13.49
N TRP A 4 -16.50 16.69 12.64
CA TRP A 4 -17.89 16.31 12.34
C TRP A 4 -18.65 15.90 13.61
N GLU A 5 -18.00 15.17 14.52
CA GLU A 5 -18.58 14.76 15.81
C GLU A 5 -18.90 15.95 16.71
N GLU A 6 -17.96 16.89 16.86
CA GLU A 6 -18.15 18.10 17.69
C GLU A 6 -19.25 19.02 17.17
N LEU A 7 -19.46 19.01 15.85
CA LEU A 7 -20.47 19.84 15.18
C LEU A 7 -21.83 19.14 15.05
N GLY A 8 -21.95 17.89 15.51
CA GLY A 8 -23.17 17.09 15.38
C GLY A 8 -23.53 16.75 13.93
N GLU A 9 -22.54 16.72 13.05
CA GLU A 9 -22.69 16.25 11.66
C GLU A 9 -22.67 14.71 11.65
N ASP A 10 -23.29 14.07 10.64
CA ASP A 10 -23.24 12.62 10.49
C ASP A 10 -21.88 12.16 9.96
N PHE A 11 -21.41 11.00 10.41
CA PHE A 11 -20.31 10.30 9.75
C PHE A 11 -20.82 9.70 8.44
N THR A 12 -20.35 10.24 7.32
CA THR A 12 -20.75 9.79 5.98
C THR A 12 -19.83 8.69 5.42
N GLY A 13 -18.77 8.33 6.14
CA GLY A 13 -17.71 7.46 5.62
C GLY A 13 -16.77 8.16 4.63
N ALA A 14 -16.87 9.49 4.50
CA ALA A 14 -16.01 10.25 3.62
C ALA A 14 -14.56 10.30 4.16
N PRO A 15 -13.52 10.12 3.32
CA PRO A 15 -12.13 10.19 3.75
C PRO A 15 -11.75 11.53 4.41
N ALA A 16 -12.44 12.62 4.07
CA ALA A 16 -12.20 13.93 4.69
C ALA A 16 -12.69 14.03 6.15
N GLN A 17 -13.50 13.07 6.62
CA GLN A 17 -13.95 12.93 8.00
C GLN A 17 -13.09 11.93 8.80
N ASP A 18 -12.20 11.19 8.13
CA ASP A 18 -11.27 10.25 8.75
C ASP A 18 -9.99 10.99 9.16
N GLU A 19 -9.80 11.15 10.47
CA GLU A 19 -8.66 11.88 11.03
C GLU A 19 -7.32 11.21 10.74
N GLU A 20 -7.24 9.88 10.83
CA GLU A 20 -6.00 9.15 10.54
C GLU A 20 -5.65 9.30 9.06
N PHE A 21 -6.62 9.12 8.18
CA PHE A 21 -6.38 9.27 6.74
C PHE A 21 -5.90 10.68 6.38
N VAL A 22 -6.53 11.72 6.93
CA VAL A 22 -6.14 13.10 6.62
C VAL A 22 -4.78 13.45 7.22
N LEU A 23 -4.58 13.22 8.52
CA LEU A 23 -3.37 13.66 9.22
C LEU A 23 -2.11 12.90 8.75
N MET A 24 -2.25 11.63 8.37
CA MET A 24 -1.11 10.83 7.87
C MET A 24 -0.69 11.18 6.43
N HIS A 25 -1.48 11.97 5.68
CA HIS A 25 -1.23 12.25 4.26
C HIS A 25 -1.24 13.74 3.89
N CYS A 26 -1.47 14.66 4.84
CA CYS A 26 -1.59 16.09 4.53
C CYS A 26 -0.24 16.83 4.42
N ASP A 27 0.84 16.33 5.03
CA ASP A 27 2.16 16.96 4.95
C ASP A 27 2.89 16.56 3.65
N ASN A 28 3.06 17.54 2.76
CA ASN A 28 3.71 17.32 1.49
C ASN A 28 5.22 17.05 1.61
N ILE A 29 5.90 17.49 2.68
CA ILE A 29 7.32 17.21 2.87
C ILE A 29 7.49 15.70 3.09
N GLN A 30 6.66 15.12 3.95
CA GLN A 30 6.65 13.67 4.19
C GLN A 30 6.19 12.90 2.94
N ALA A 31 5.07 13.29 2.33
CA ALA A 31 4.50 12.59 1.18
C ALA A 31 5.43 12.62 -0.05
N THR A 32 6.04 13.78 -0.34
CA THR A 32 6.99 13.89 -1.45
C THR A 32 8.30 13.17 -1.13
N GLY A 33 8.79 13.23 0.11
CA GLY A 33 9.94 12.43 0.53
C GLY A 33 9.71 10.94 0.30
N PHE A 34 8.51 10.43 0.62
CA PHE A 34 8.13 9.07 0.29
C PHE A 34 8.02 8.84 -1.23
N LEU A 35 7.38 9.69 -2.01
CA LEU A 35 7.36 9.45 -3.47
C LEU A 35 8.77 9.44 -4.09
N GLU A 36 9.64 10.30 -3.60
CA GLU A 36 11.00 10.45 -4.09
C GLU A 36 11.92 9.29 -3.66
N HIS A 37 11.67 8.67 -2.49
CA HIS A 37 12.50 7.54 -2.04
C HIS A 37 12.45 6.38 -3.02
N ILE A 38 11.34 6.16 -3.75
CA ILE A 38 11.19 5.07 -4.73
C ILE A 38 12.25 5.12 -5.84
N LYS A 39 12.85 6.28 -6.10
CA LYS A 39 13.95 6.44 -7.07
C LYS A 39 15.29 5.89 -6.58
N LEU A 40 15.43 5.67 -5.27
CA LEU A 40 16.62 5.05 -4.71
C LEU A 40 16.72 3.59 -5.14
N PRO A 41 17.91 2.96 -5.02
CA PRO A 41 18.06 1.56 -5.39
C PRO A 41 17.27 0.62 -4.47
N HIS A 42 16.33 -0.14 -5.04
CA HIS A 42 15.54 -1.18 -4.36
C HIS A 42 15.84 -2.59 -4.91
N TYR A 43 17.04 -2.80 -5.46
CA TYR A 43 17.35 -4.06 -6.14
C TYR A 43 17.40 -5.26 -5.19
N VAL A 44 17.69 -5.08 -3.90
CA VAL A 44 17.68 -6.19 -2.93
C VAL A 44 16.25 -6.69 -2.71
N ASP A 45 15.33 -5.79 -2.35
CA ASP A 45 13.92 -6.13 -2.14
C ASP A 45 13.28 -6.66 -3.42
N PHE A 46 13.56 -6.02 -4.56
CA PHE A 46 13.05 -6.48 -5.85
C PHE A 46 13.54 -7.89 -6.21
N GLN A 47 14.80 -8.24 -5.91
CA GLN A 47 15.30 -9.59 -6.16
C GLN A 47 14.64 -10.62 -5.23
N ALA A 48 14.40 -10.29 -3.96
CA ALA A 48 13.70 -11.18 -3.04
C ALA A 48 12.26 -11.47 -3.49
N GLU A 49 11.52 -10.44 -3.91
CA GLU A 49 10.16 -10.60 -4.45
C GLU A 49 10.16 -11.38 -5.79
N LEU A 50 11.14 -11.13 -6.66
CA LEU A 50 11.28 -11.87 -7.92
C LEU A 50 11.57 -13.36 -7.70
N GLU A 51 12.40 -13.69 -6.70
CA GLU A 51 12.66 -15.07 -6.30
C GLU A 51 11.38 -15.75 -5.80
N LEU A 52 10.61 -15.09 -4.94
CA LEU A 52 9.31 -15.58 -4.46
C LEU A 52 8.35 -15.86 -5.62
N VAL A 53 8.18 -14.91 -6.54
CA VAL A 53 7.29 -15.07 -7.69
C VAL A 53 7.72 -16.23 -8.59
N ARG A 54 9.03 -16.40 -8.80
CA ARG A 54 9.55 -17.53 -9.59
C ARG A 54 9.25 -18.86 -8.93
N ARG A 55 9.45 -18.98 -7.61
CA ARG A 55 9.14 -20.19 -6.86
C ARG A 55 7.65 -20.56 -6.96
N LEU A 56 6.76 -19.59 -6.72
CA LEU A 56 5.30 -19.79 -6.81
C LEU A 56 4.87 -20.27 -8.21
N ARG A 57 5.49 -19.74 -9.26
CA ARG A 57 5.22 -20.17 -10.64
C ARG A 57 5.67 -21.61 -10.90
N THR A 58 6.86 -21.99 -10.44
CA THR A 58 7.35 -23.37 -10.56
C THR A 58 6.45 -24.35 -9.81
N GLU A 59 6.04 -24.01 -8.59
CA GLU A 59 5.13 -24.84 -7.78
C GLU A 59 3.77 -25.00 -8.47
N ALA A 60 3.19 -23.90 -8.98
CA ALA A 60 1.92 -23.94 -9.71
C ALA A 60 2.00 -24.80 -10.98
N GLN A 61 3.10 -24.72 -11.74
CA GLN A 61 3.30 -25.54 -12.93
C GLN A 61 3.43 -27.04 -12.58
N ALA A 62 4.20 -27.38 -11.55
CA ALA A 62 4.33 -28.76 -11.10
C ALA A 62 3.00 -29.36 -10.62
N MET A 63 2.14 -28.55 -9.97
CA MET A 63 0.79 -28.96 -9.60
C MET A 63 -0.10 -29.21 -10.82
N GLN A 64 0.02 -28.41 -11.88
CA GLN A 64 -0.71 -28.63 -13.13
C GLN A 64 -0.26 -29.92 -13.81
N GLU A 65 1.05 -30.14 -13.92
CA GLU A 65 1.61 -31.36 -14.52
C GLU A 65 1.23 -32.63 -13.74
N ALA A 66 1.12 -32.56 -12.41
CA ALA A 66 0.70 -33.70 -11.59
C ALA A 66 -0.82 -33.99 -11.65
N ALA A 67 -1.61 -33.03 -12.14
CA ALA A 67 -3.06 -33.18 -12.30
C ALA A 67 -3.45 -33.69 -13.70
N GLU A 68 -2.56 -33.61 -14.68
CA GLU A 68 -2.66 -34.22 -16.01
C GLU A 68 -2.28 -35.71 -15.98
#